data_AF-A0A938CB26-F1
#
_entry.id   AF-A0A938CB26-F1
#
_cell.length_a   1.000
_cell.length_b   1.000
_cell.length_c   1.000
_cell.angle_alpha   90.00
_cell.angle_beta   90.00
_cell.angle_gamma   90.00
#
_symmetry.space_group_name_H-M   'P 1'
#
loop_
_entity.id
_entity.type
_entity.pdbx_description
1 polymer ?
#
loop_
_entity_poly.entity_id
_entity_poly.type
_entity_poly.pdbx_seq_one_letter_code
_entity_poly.pdbx_strand_id
1 'polypeptide(L)' 'MPNRKPLDAKTLSAVAAEIADLHISPETAKNHAAILEPILQGIESFRRLPLKDVEPAVIFHPVDRMRGGE' A
#
# COMPACT_ATOMS: atom_id res chain seq x y z
N MET A 1 -1.92 7.37 19.70
CA MET A 1 -1.58 7.01 18.30
C MET A 1 -2.28 5.69 17.99
N PRO A 2 -3.08 5.59 16.91
CA PRO A 2 -3.75 4.33 16.60
C PRO A 2 -2.70 3.28 16.25
N ASN A 3 -2.69 2.18 17.01
CA ASN A 3 -1.77 1.08 16.78
C ASN A 3 -2.15 0.42 15.45
N ARG A 4 -1.22 0.35 14.49
CA ARG A 4 -1.50 -0.29 13.19
C ARG A 4 -1.86 -1.75 13.45
N LYS A 5 -2.90 -2.25 12.78
CA LYS A 5 -3.15 -3.69 12.73
C LYS A 5 -2.05 -4.35 11.89
N PRO A 6 -1.45 -5.47 12.30
CA PRO A 6 -0.51 -6.21 11.48
C PRO A 6 -1.09 -6.53 10.10
N LEU A 7 -0.22 -6.62 9.10
CA LEU A 7 -0.58 -7.02 7.75
C LEU A 7 -0.91 -8.52 7.77
N ASP A 8 -2.13 -8.86 7.36
CA ASP A 8 -2.55 -10.25 7.20
C ASP A 8 -2.52 -10.69 5.74
N ALA A 9 -2.50 -12.01 5.53
CA ALA A 9 -2.45 -12.61 4.20
C ALA A 9 -3.66 -12.21 3.34
N LYS A 10 -4.84 -12.05 3.96
CA LYS A 10 -6.08 -11.68 3.26
C LYS A 10 -5.96 -10.28 2.64
N THR A 11 -5.41 -9.33 3.39
CA THR A 11 -5.16 -7.97 2.93
C THR A 11 -4.18 -7.97 1.75
N LEU A 12 -3.08 -8.73 1.86
CA LEU A 12 -2.11 -8.79 0.79
C LEU A 12 -2.67 -9.43 -0.49
N SER A 13 -3.43 -10.52 -0.38
CA SER A 13 -4.11 -11.13 -1.52
C SER A 13 -5.11 -10.19 -2.18
N ALA A 14 -5.89 -9.44 -1.39
CA ALA A 14 -6.86 -8.48 -1.93
C ALA A 14 -6.16 -7.35 -2.70
N VAL A 15 -5.10 -6.77 -2.12
CA VAL A 15 -4.32 -5.71 -2.77
C VAL A 15 -3.63 -6.20 -4.05
N ALA A 16 -3.07 -7.41 -4.04
CA ALA A 16 -2.44 -7.99 -5.23
C ALA A 16 -3.44 -8.18 -6.38
N ALA A 17 -4.66 -8.64 -6.07
CA ALA A 17 -5.72 -8.78 -7.06
C ALA A 17 -6.20 -7.42 -7.58
N GLU A 18 -6.39 -6.43 -6.71
CA GLU A 18 -6.93 -5.11 -7.10
C GLU A 18 -5.93 -4.27 -7.91
N ILE A 19 -4.66 -4.22 -7.48
CA ILE A 19 -3.67 -3.30 -8.04
C ILE A 19 -2.90 -3.92 -9.21
N ALA A 20 -2.63 -5.22 -9.14
CA ALA A 20 -1.73 -5.90 -10.07
C ALA A 20 -2.41 -7.04 -10.86
N ASP A 21 -3.72 -7.24 -10.68
CA ASP A 21 -4.49 -8.38 -11.23
C ASP A 21 -3.82 -9.74 -10.94
N LEU A 22 -3.11 -9.83 -9.81
CA LEU A 22 -2.30 -10.99 -9.45
C LEU A 22 -3.00 -11.83 -8.39
N HIS A 23 -3.38 -13.05 -8.76
CA HIS A 23 -4.00 -14.01 -7.85
C HIS A 23 -2.92 -14.87 -7.19
N ILE A 24 -2.50 -14.49 -5.98
CA ILE A 24 -1.49 -15.21 -5.20
C ILE A 24 -2.12 -16.27 -4.29
N SER A 25 -1.41 -17.39 -4.09
CA SER A 25 -1.88 -18.44 -3.19
C SER A 25 -1.87 -17.96 -1.72
N PRO A 26 -2.72 -18.53 -0.83
CA PRO A 26 -2.75 -18.14 0.58
C PRO A 26 -1.41 -18.31 1.30
N GLU A 27 -0.64 -19.34 0.93
CA GLU A 27 0.71 -19.58 1.47
C GLU A 27 1.69 -18.50 1.03
N THR A 28 1.68 -18.14 -0.25
CA THR A 28 2.49 -17.06 -0.81
C THR A 28 2.15 -15.74 -0.11
N ALA A 29 0.86 -15.43 0.04
CA ALA A 29 0.39 -14.23 0.71
C ALA A 29 0.84 -14.17 2.18
N LYS A 30 0.79 -15.29 2.90
CA LYS A 30 1.25 -15.36 4.28
C LYS A 30 2.76 -15.10 4.41
N ASN A 31 3.56 -15.72 3.54
CA ASN A 31 5.01 -15.55 3.54
C ASN A 31 5.41 -14.11 3.22
N HIS A 32 4.76 -13.52 2.21
CA HIS A 32 5.03 -12.14 1.83
C HIS A 32 4.55 -11.14 2.90
N ALA A 33 3.39 -11.39 3.54
CA ALA A 33 2.93 -10.54 4.64
C ALA A 33 3.95 -10.52 5.80
N ALA A 34 4.55 -11.66 6.13
CA ALA A 34 5.59 -11.74 7.16
C ALA A 34 6.87 -10.98 6.79
N ILE A 35 7.24 -10.94 5.50
CA ILE A 35 8.40 -10.19 5.00
C ILE A 35 8.12 -8.68 4.97
N LEU A 36 6.90 -8.28 4.60
CA LEU A 36 6.52 -6.87 4.46
C LEU A 36 6.23 -6.20 5.80
N GLU A 37 5.80 -6.95 6.82
CA GLU A 37 5.44 -6.40 8.14
C GLU A 37 6.56 -5.55 8.77
N PRO A 38 7.82 -6.02 8.88
CA PRO A 38 8.90 -5.22 9.44
C PRO A 38 9.17 -3.92 8.67
N ILE A 39 9.02 -3.95 7.34
CA ILE A 39 9.19 -2.77 6.49
C ILE A 39 8.11 -1.73 6.80
N LEU A 40 6.85 -2.17 6.89
CA LEU A 40 5.73 -1.31 7.25
C LEU A 40 5.86 -0.72 8.66
N GLN A 41 6.42 -1.49 9.60
CA GLN A 41 6.75 -0.99 10.95
C GLN A 41 7.85 0.08 10.90
N GLY A 42 8.86 -0.08 10.05
CA GLY A 42 9.89 0.94 9.84
C GLY A 42 9.32 2.25 9.30
N ILE A 43 8.37 2.18 8.35
CA ILE A 43 7.67 3.34 7.77
C ILE A 43 6.85 4.10 8.82
N GLU A 44 6.41 3.45 9.90
CA GLU A 44 5.67 4.11 10.99
C GLU A 44 6.47 5.28 11.61
N SER A 45 7.81 5.21 11.56
CA SER A 45 8.67 6.31 12.01
C SER A 45 8.42 7.61 11.23
N PHE A 46 8.06 7.52 9.94
CA PHE A 46 7.79 8.69 9.10
C PHE A 46 6.49 9.41 9.48
N ARG A 47 5.52 8.72 10.10
CA ARG A 47 4.28 9.37 10.58
C ARG A 47 4.52 10.38 11.71
N ARG A 48 5.69 10.32 12.35
CA ARG A 48 6.09 11.26 13.41
C ARG A 48 6.75 12.52 12.87
N LEU A 49 7.05 12.58 11.57
CA LEU A 49 7.68 13.74 10.96
C LEU A 49 6.69 14.92 10.96
N PRO A 50 7.17 16.15 11.24
CA PRO A 50 6.33 17.35 11.25
C PRO A 50 6.06 17.83 9.82
N LEU A 51 5.25 17.07 9.07
CA LEU A 51 5.00 17.31 7.64
C LEU A 51 3.84 18.29 7.37
N LYS A 52 3.22 18.88 8.41
CA LYS A 52 1.98 19.66 8.27
C LYS A 52 2.13 20.87 7.33
N ASP A 53 3.30 21.51 7.36
CA ASP A 53 3.58 22.74 6.60
C ASP A 53 4.58 22.48 5.46
N VAL A 54 4.80 21.21 5.10
CA VAL A 54 5.72 20.82 4.02
C VAL A 54 4.90 20.52 2.76
N GLU A 55 5.13 21.28 1.70
CA GLU A 55 4.51 20.99 0.40
C GLU A 55 5.06 19.67 -0.19
N PRO A 56 4.19 18.80 -0.74
CA PRO A 56 4.63 17.59 -1.42
C PRO A 56 5.54 17.90 -2.61
N ALA A 57 6.67 17.22 -2.72
CA ALA A 57 7.61 17.40 -3.82
C ALA A 57 7.02 17.04 -5.20
N VAL A 58 6.03 16.15 -5.23
CA VAL A 58 5.32 15.72 -6.44
C VAL A 58 3.84 15.62 -6.11
N ILE A 59 3.01 16.25 -6.93
CA ILE A 59 1.55 16.13 -6.86
C ILE A 59 1.12 15.28 -8.05
N PHE A 60 0.52 14.13 -7.77
CA PHE A 60 -0.06 13.30 -8.82
C PHE A 60 -1.36 13.94 -9.30
N HIS A 61 -1.42 14.29 -10.58
CA HIS A 61 -2.65 14.61 -11.27
C HIS A 61 -3.07 13.39 -12.08
N PRO A 62 -4.16 12.68 -11.69
CA PRO A 62 -4.68 11.61 -12.50
C PRO A 62 -5.02 12.18 -13.88
N VAL A 63 -4.40 11.64 -14.92
CA VAL A 63 -4.87 11.84 -16.28
C VAL A 63 -6.24 11.19 -16.35
N ASP A 64 -7.29 12.00 -16.54
CA ASP A 64 -8.60 11.48 -16.92
C ASP A 64 -8.37 10.53 -18.08
N ARG A 65 -8.67 9.24 -17.87
CA ARG A 65 -8.77 8.32 -18.99
C ARG A 65 -9.93 8.85 -19.82
N MET A 66 -9.60 9.63 -20.85
CA MET A 66 -10.50 9.88 -21.97
C MET A 66 -11.05 8.50 -22.34
N ARG A 67 -12.33 8.31 -22.06
CA ARG A 67 -13.11 7.16 -22.48
C ARG A 67 -13.07 7.22 -24.00
N GLY A 68 -12.05 6.61 -24.59
CA GLY A 68 -11.92 6.45 -26.02
C GLY A 68 -13.07 5.56 -26.45
N GLY A 69 -14.17 6.19 -26.85
CA GLY A 69 -15.09 5.58 -27.77
C GLY A 69 -14.40 5.57 -29.12
N GLU A 70 -14.05 4.38 -29.57
CA GLU A 70 -14.20 3.92 -30.95
C GLU A 70 -14.62 2.45 -30.91
#